data_AF-A0A4R1KRW0-F1
#
_entry.id   AF-A0A4R1KRW0-F1
#
_cell.length_a   1.000
_cell.length_b   1.000
_cell.length_c   1.000
_cell.angle_alpha   90.00
_cell.angle_beta   90.00
_cell.angle_gamma   90.00
#
_symmetry.space_group_name_H-M   'P 1'
#
loop_
_entity.id
_entity.type
_entity.pdbx_description
1 polymer ?
#
loop_
_entity_poly.entity_id
_entity_poly.type
_entity_poly.pdbx_seq_one_letter_code
_entity_poly.pdbx_strand_id
1 'polypeptide(L)'
;MQKPFFSIFMCALFFFSKGQSELESRFKTANSNMELRNMYQRIIWNMSPLNQYVFDQVKGEVKYLVEDNGYEVIAKTKILGTLNFDDNTFLWSDKNPSVYDNQSDKVAAFRNSLPEKYQKDKFKPKGDILGNLLSLFSYELNANAYDRQRQDNVLIFYTLLDITIFKDGEEIHKITPDSYSISVENPKYTNLIKAFHKEKLDINTKYKNKKLSFDDAFDDIENVHLNYWLNEDDYFFPSLCWPCNFDEKIVSDWKEFKIDDNRYFVMYKTFFADRYETYAYEIDLNAKGTKVIINEF
;
A
#
# COMPACT_ATOMS: atom_id res chain seq x y z
N MET A 1 13.34 27.27 -51.71
CA MET A 1 13.99 26.35 -50.73
C MET A 1 13.48 26.71 -49.34
N GLN A 2 12.48 25.98 -48.84
CA GLN A 2 11.97 26.08 -47.47
C GLN A 2 12.22 24.74 -46.76
N LYS A 3 12.67 24.84 -45.51
CA LYS A 3 13.32 23.81 -44.69
C LYS A 3 12.44 22.57 -44.40
N PRO A 4 12.97 21.34 -44.48
CA PRO A 4 12.35 20.18 -43.87
C PRO A 4 12.87 20.07 -42.42
N PHE A 5 12.35 20.87 -41.50
CA PHE A 5 12.72 20.79 -40.08
C PHE A 5 11.54 20.54 -39.13
N PHE A 6 10.29 20.50 -39.64
CA PHE A 6 9.11 20.39 -38.79
C PHE A 6 8.54 18.96 -38.64
N SER A 7 8.85 18.01 -39.53
CA SER A 7 8.26 16.66 -39.47
C SER A 7 8.99 15.70 -38.53
N ILE A 8 10.29 15.92 -38.29
CA ILE A 8 11.10 15.07 -37.38
C ILE A 8 10.76 15.39 -35.90
N PHE A 9 10.46 16.65 -35.59
CA PHE A 9 10.13 17.07 -34.22
C PHE A 9 8.76 16.50 -33.76
N MET A 10 7.77 16.41 -34.66
CA MET A 10 6.48 15.79 -34.36
C MET A 10 6.56 14.27 -34.20
N CYS A 11 7.34 13.55 -35.02
CA CYS A 11 7.47 12.11 -34.87
C CYS A 11 8.13 11.74 -33.53
N ALA A 12 9.20 12.46 -33.13
CA ALA A 12 9.81 12.26 -31.81
C ALA A 12 8.78 12.48 -30.68
N LEU A 13 8.01 13.57 -30.72
CA LEU A 13 6.95 13.84 -29.73
C LEU A 13 5.87 12.74 -29.67
N PHE A 14 5.52 12.12 -30.79
CA PHE A 14 4.57 10.99 -30.84
C PHE A 14 5.13 9.67 -30.31
N PHE A 15 6.44 9.40 -30.48
CA PHE A 15 7.09 8.22 -29.90
C PHE A 15 7.37 8.39 -28.40
N PHE A 16 7.79 9.59 -27.97
CA PHE A 16 7.97 9.91 -26.55
C PHE A 16 6.65 9.85 -25.78
N SER A 17 5.54 10.33 -26.37
CA SER A 17 4.23 10.29 -25.72
C SER A 17 3.66 8.87 -25.61
N LYS A 18 3.91 7.99 -26.60
CA LYS A 18 3.51 6.57 -26.52
C LYS A 18 4.28 5.80 -25.45
N GLY A 19 5.62 5.90 -25.42
CA GLY A 19 6.42 5.18 -24.42
C GLY A 19 6.18 5.67 -22.98
N GLN A 20 5.89 6.96 -22.79
CA GLN A 20 5.56 7.50 -21.47
C GLN A 20 4.15 7.09 -21.02
N SER A 21 3.14 7.19 -21.88
CA SER A 21 1.77 6.78 -21.55
C SER A 21 1.64 5.29 -21.26
N GLU A 22 2.43 4.45 -21.94
CA GLU A 22 2.49 3.00 -21.67
C GLU A 22 3.06 2.71 -20.27
N LEU A 23 4.13 3.41 -19.87
CA LEU A 23 4.70 3.28 -18.54
C LEU A 23 3.74 3.79 -17.45
N GLU A 24 3.05 4.91 -17.68
CA GLU A 24 2.06 5.44 -16.74
C GLU A 24 0.89 4.47 -16.53
N SER A 25 0.43 3.79 -17.60
CA SER A 25 -0.58 2.74 -17.51
C SER A 25 -0.09 1.51 -16.73
N ARG A 26 1.15 1.08 -16.97
CA ARG A 26 1.80 0.00 -16.20
C ARG A 26 1.92 0.37 -14.72
N PHE A 27 2.34 1.59 -14.40
CA PHE A 27 2.38 2.09 -13.02
C PHE A 27 1.01 2.09 -12.38
N LYS A 28 -0.03 2.59 -13.06
CA LYS A 28 -1.39 2.61 -12.52
C LYS A 28 -1.87 1.20 -12.14
N THR A 29 -1.65 0.24 -13.04
CA THR A 29 -2.05 -1.16 -12.81
C THR A 29 -1.28 -1.77 -11.65
N ALA A 30 0.05 -1.63 -11.67
CA ALA A 30 0.93 -2.17 -10.64
C ALA A 30 0.66 -1.55 -9.26
N ASN A 31 0.54 -0.22 -9.17
CA ASN A 31 0.19 0.48 -7.93
C ASN A 31 -1.15 -0.01 -7.40
N SER A 32 -2.16 -0.13 -8.27
CA SER A 32 -3.50 -0.54 -7.85
C SER A 32 -3.50 -1.93 -7.20
N ASN A 33 -2.74 -2.87 -7.74
CA ASN A 33 -2.62 -4.23 -7.22
C ASN A 33 -1.72 -4.26 -5.97
N MET A 34 -0.53 -3.66 -6.04
CA MET A 34 0.42 -3.67 -4.93
C MET A 34 -0.06 -2.92 -3.70
N GLU A 35 -0.93 -1.92 -3.84
CA GLU A 35 -1.59 -1.26 -2.70
C GLU A 35 -2.44 -2.22 -1.87
N LEU A 36 -3.26 -3.05 -2.54
CA LEU A 36 -4.06 -4.08 -1.85
C LEU A 36 -3.15 -5.06 -1.12
N ARG A 37 -2.07 -5.44 -1.79
CA ARG A 37 -1.08 -6.40 -1.30
C ARG A 37 -0.32 -5.90 -0.07
N ASN A 38 0.17 -4.66 -0.14
CA ASN A 38 0.83 -3.98 0.97
C ASN A 38 -0.13 -3.72 2.14
N MET A 39 -1.40 -3.40 1.87
CA MET A 39 -2.39 -3.22 2.92
C MET A 39 -2.62 -4.52 3.68
N TYR A 40 -2.85 -5.63 2.97
CA TYR A 40 -2.97 -6.94 3.59
C TYR A 40 -1.75 -7.32 4.43
N GLN A 41 -0.54 -7.08 3.89
CA GLN A 41 0.71 -7.33 4.62
C GLN A 41 0.79 -6.51 5.91
N ARG A 42 0.10 -5.38 6.03
CA ARG A 42 0.01 -4.64 7.31
C ARG A 42 -1.05 -5.24 8.24
N ILE A 43 -2.20 -5.62 7.69
CA ILE A 43 -3.36 -6.14 8.42
C ILE A 43 -3.09 -7.50 9.08
N ILE A 44 -2.65 -8.52 8.32
CA ILE A 44 -2.45 -9.87 8.87
C ILE A 44 -1.38 -9.91 9.95
N TRP A 45 -0.40 -9.05 9.78
CA TRP A 45 0.84 -9.15 10.51
C TRP A 45 0.83 -8.33 11.78
N ASN A 46 -0.26 -7.57 12.02
CA ASN A 46 -0.38 -6.55 13.07
C ASN A 46 0.88 -5.69 13.18
N MET A 47 1.51 -5.42 12.02
CA MET A 47 2.84 -4.83 11.94
C MET A 47 2.76 -3.33 12.09
N SER A 48 2.48 -2.87 13.31
CA SER A 48 3.36 -1.82 13.83
C SER A 48 4.70 -2.50 14.11
N PRO A 49 5.80 -2.11 13.45
CA PRO A 49 7.12 -2.63 13.78
C PRO A 49 7.46 -2.18 15.21
N LEU A 50 7.09 -2.99 16.21
CA LEU A 50 7.56 -2.81 17.58
C LEU A 50 9.01 -3.29 17.73
N ASN A 51 9.52 -4.06 16.76
CA ASN A 51 10.94 -4.36 16.65
C ASN A 51 11.43 -4.18 15.21
N GLN A 52 12.58 -3.53 15.09
CA GLN A 52 13.32 -3.34 13.84
C GLN A 52 13.44 -4.68 13.11
N TYR A 53 12.89 -4.79 11.90
CA TYR A 53 13.12 -5.96 11.07
C TYR A 53 14.63 -6.17 10.91
N VAL A 54 15.13 -7.35 11.24
CA VAL A 54 16.53 -7.69 10.96
C VAL A 54 16.57 -8.09 9.50
N PHE A 55 17.00 -7.14 8.66
CA PHE A 55 17.23 -7.40 7.25
C PHE A 55 18.60 -8.07 7.07
N ASP A 56 18.58 -9.38 6.77
CA ASP A 56 19.78 -10.12 6.43
C ASP A 56 20.05 -9.94 4.93
N GLN A 57 20.94 -9.00 4.61
CA GLN A 57 21.34 -8.71 3.22
C GLN A 57 22.02 -9.91 2.54
N VAL A 58 22.66 -10.80 3.31
CA VAL A 58 23.36 -11.97 2.79
C VAL A 58 22.34 -13.01 2.33
N LYS A 59 21.35 -13.29 3.17
CA LYS A 59 20.29 -14.26 2.87
C LYS A 59 19.19 -13.68 1.99
N GLY A 60 19.05 -12.35 1.94
CA GLY A 60 17.94 -11.67 1.28
C GLY A 60 16.62 -11.91 2.00
N GLU A 61 16.67 -11.95 3.32
CA GLU A 61 15.54 -12.32 4.16
C GLU A 61 15.21 -11.20 5.15
N VAL A 62 13.91 -10.97 5.34
CA VAL A 62 13.39 -10.09 6.38
C VAL A 62 12.78 -10.97 7.45
N LYS A 63 13.28 -10.81 8.68
CA LYS A 63 12.76 -11.53 9.84
C LYS A 63 11.83 -10.64 10.64
N TYR A 64 10.68 -11.22 10.98
CA TYR A 64 9.60 -10.65 11.74
C TYR A 64 9.42 -11.49 13.00
N LEU A 65 9.61 -10.87 14.17
CA LEU A 65 9.28 -11.49 15.44
C LEU A 65 7.91 -10.98 15.85
N VAL A 66 6.91 -11.87 15.89
CA VAL A 66 5.59 -11.54 16.41
C VAL A 66 5.65 -11.82 17.91
N GLU A 67 5.85 -10.76 18.68
CA GLU A 67 5.75 -10.83 20.15
C GLU A 67 4.31 -11.21 20.48
N ASP A 68 4.12 -12.49 20.87
CA ASP A 68 3.13 -12.94 21.86
C ASP A 68 2.94 -14.47 21.86
N ASN A 69 3.45 -15.24 20.89
CA ASN A 69 3.13 -16.68 20.83
C ASN A 69 4.22 -17.61 20.25
N GLY A 70 5.50 -17.21 20.26
CA GLY A 70 6.59 -18.07 19.75
C GLY A 70 6.62 -18.22 18.22
N TYR A 71 5.97 -17.31 17.49
CA TYR A 71 5.97 -17.28 16.04
C TYR A 71 7.16 -16.47 15.51
N GLU A 72 7.91 -17.05 14.58
CA GLU A 72 8.91 -16.36 13.76
C GLU A 72 8.41 -16.34 12.33
N VAL A 73 8.57 -15.22 11.63
CA VAL A 73 8.27 -15.18 10.22
C VAL A 73 9.43 -14.64 9.40
N ILE A 74 9.74 -15.37 8.33
CA ILE A 74 10.80 -15.04 7.40
C ILE A 74 10.18 -14.78 6.03
N ALA A 75 10.36 -13.57 5.51
CA ALA A 75 10.03 -13.25 4.13
C ALA A 75 11.28 -13.26 3.27
N LYS A 76 11.24 -14.02 2.17
CA LYS A 76 12.27 -13.94 1.13
C LYS A 76 12.07 -12.66 0.33
N THR A 77 13.16 -12.07 -0.12
CA THR A 77 13.09 -10.79 -0.82
C THR A 77 13.87 -10.77 -2.13
N LYS A 78 13.57 -9.77 -2.95
CA LYS A 78 14.49 -9.28 -3.98
C LYS A 78 14.73 -7.80 -3.72
N ILE A 79 16.00 -7.42 -3.61
CA ILE A 79 16.40 -6.02 -3.39
C ILE A 79 16.29 -5.31 -4.73
N LEU A 80 15.53 -4.21 -4.81
CA LEU A 80 15.43 -3.40 -6.03
C LEU A 80 16.59 -2.40 -6.13
N GLY A 81 17.00 -1.83 -5.01
CA GLY A 81 18.08 -0.87 -4.96
C GLY A 81 18.12 -0.11 -3.65
N THR A 82 18.97 0.91 -3.60
CA THR A 82 19.28 1.69 -2.40
C THR A 82 19.25 3.18 -2.72
N LEU A 83 18.65 3.98 -1.85
CA LEU A 83 18.69 5.45 -1.90
C LEU A 83 19.63 5.97 -0.81
N ASN A 84 20.66 6.71 -1.19
CA ASN A 84 21.52 7.44 -0.27
C ASN A 84 20.90 8.81 0.03
N PHE A 85 20.70 9.15 1.30
CA PHE A 85 20.12 10.42 1.72
C PHE A 85 21.09 11.61 1.62
N ASP A 86 22.40 11.39 1.67
CA ASP A 86 23.39 12.46 1.63
C ASP A 86 23.36 13.22 0.30
N ASP A 87 23.13 12.51 -0.80
CA ASP A 87 23.11 13.08 -2.14
C ASP A 87 21.80 12.83 -2.92
N ASN A 88 20.84 12.16 -2.28
CA ASN A 88 19.55 11.73 -2.85
C ASN A 88 19.73 10.89 -4.13
N THR A 89 20.70 9.99 -4.15
CA THR A 89 20.99 9.12 -5.30
C THR A 89 20.46 7.71 -5.07
N PHE A 90 19.65 7.23 -6.01
CA PHE A 90 19.23 5.84 -6.11
C PHE A 90 20.22 5.05 -6.94
N LEU A 91 20.64 3.90 -6.44
CA LEU A 91 21.51 2.91 -7.09
C LEU A 91 20.74 1.59 -7.20
N TRP A 92 20.67 1.03 -8.41
CA TRP A 92 20.07 -0.28 -8.61
C TRP A 92 20.87 -1.38 -7.91
N SER A 93 20.18 -2.40 -7.42
CA SER A 93 20.83 -3.52 -6.73
C SER A 93 21.76 -4.31 -7.64
N ASP A 94 21.44 -4.46 -8.94
CA ASP A 94 22.33 -5.11 -9.93
C ASP A 94 23.61 -4.30 -10.22
N LYS A 95 23.71 -3.10 -9.64
CA LYS A 95 24.87 -2.21 -9.72
C LYS A 95 25.48 -1.89 -8.37
N ASN A 96 24.93 -2.44 -7.29
CA ASN A 96 25.44 -2.22 -5.96
C ASN A 96 26.38 -3.38 -5.58
N PRO A 97 27.70 -3.18 -5.47
CA PRO A 97 28.65 -4.25 -5.17
C PRO A 97 28.45 -4.87 -3.77
N SER A 98 27.71 -4.20 -2.88
CA SER A 98 27.37 -4.73 -1.55
C SER A 98 26.15 -5.65 -1.56
N VAL A 99 25.43 -5.75 -2.68
CA VAL A 99 24.28 -6.64 -2.84
C VAL A 99 24.73 -7.89 -3.61
N TYR A 100 24.44 -9.07 -3.07
CA TYR A 100 24.77 -10.34 -3.73
C TYR A 100 24.04 -10.48 -5.07
N ASP A 101 24.74 -10.98 -6.09
CA ASP A 101 24.22 -11.13 -7.46
C ASP A 101 22.87 -11.85 -7.50
N ASN A 102 22.74 -12.96 -6.76
CA ASN A 102 21.51 -13.75 -6.68
C ASN A 102 20.30 -12.97 -6.16
N GLN A 103 20.48 -11.84 -5.46
CA GLN A 103 19.40 -10.97 -5.01
C GLN A 103 18.98 -9.94 -6.06
N SER A 104 19.77 -9.77 -7.12
CA SER A 104 19.62 -8.73 -8.13
C SER A 104 19.42 -9.23 -9.57
N ASP A 105 19.51 -10.54 -9.83
CA ASP A 105 19.42 -11.13 -11.19
C ASP A 105 18.23 -10.61 -12.02
N LYS A 106 17.05 -10.47 -11.40
CA LYS A 106 15.84 -9.98 -12.07
C LYS A 106 15.77 -8.46 -12.20
N VAL A 107 16.53 -7.73 -11.37
CA VAL A 107 16.57 -6.26 -11.38
C VAL A 107 17.28 -5.75 -12.62
N ALA A 108 18.36 -6.40 -13.06
CA ALA A 108 19.02 -6.02 -14.30
C ALA A 108 18.06 -6.08 -15.51
N ALA A 109 17.29 -7.16 -15.62
CA ALA A 109 16.29 -7.32 -16.68
C ALA A 109 15.17 -6.26 -16.57
N PHE A 110 14.64 -6.05 -15.36
CA PHE A 110 13.65 -5.02 -15.11
C PHE A 110 14.16 -3.62 -15.48
N ARG A 111 15.35 -3.24 -15.00
CA ARG A 111 16.00 -1.97 -15.28
C ARG A 111 16.10 -1.72 -16.78
N ASN A 112 16.56 -2.69 -17.55
CA ASN A 112 16.68 -2.61 -19.00
C ASN A 112 15.32 -2.45 -19.73
N SER A 113 14.21 -2.82 -19.08
CA SER A 113 12.86 -2.63 -19.64
C SER A 113 12.30 -1.22 -19.43
N LEU A 114 12.93 -0.40 -18.58
CA LEU A 114 12.47 0.95 -18.26
C LEU A 114 12.97 1.97 -19.31
N PRO A 115 12.41 3.19 -19.37
CA PRO A 115 12.98 4.27 -20.19
C PRO A 115 14.45 4.57 -19.84
N GLU A 116 15.23 4.98 -20.84
CA GLU A 116 16.69 5.22 -20.73
C GLU A 116 17.12 6.04 -19.50
N LYS A 117 16.32 7.03 -19.09
CA LYS A 117 16.62 7.84 -17.90
C LYS A 117 16.75 7.03 -16.60
N TYR A 118 16.03 5.90 -16.50
CA TYR A 118 16.03 5.00 -15.35
C TYR A 118 16.93 3.78 -15.54
N GLN A 119 17.38 3.51 -16.78
CA GLN A 119 18.34 2.44 -17.06
C GLN A 119 19.74 2.76 -16.53
N LYS A 120 20.05 4.02 -16.23
CA LYS A 120 21.33 4.44 -15.65
C LYS A 120 21.63 3.67 -14.36
N ASP A 121 22.90 3.36 -14.13
CA ASP A 121 23.33 2.65 -12.92
C ASP A 121 22.87 3.36 -11.65
N LYS A 122 22.96 4.70 -11.65
CA LYS A 122 22.42 5.55 -10.58
C LYS A 122 21.71 6.78 -11.11
N PHE A 123 20.69 7.24 -10.40
CA PHE A 123 19.94 8.45 -10.74
C PHE A 123 19.35 9.12 -9.50
N LYS A 124 18.98 10.41 -9.61
CA LYS A 124 18.29 11.15 -8.53
C LYS A 124 16.78 11.08 -8.76
N PRO A 125 16.02 10.35 -7.91
CA PRO A 125 14.58 10.26 -8.07
C PRO A 125 13.91 11.61 -7.79
N LYS A 126 12.76 11.83 -8.42
CA LYS A 126 11.89 13.00 -8.21
C LYS A 126 10.45 12.52 -8.07
N GLY A 127 9.70 13.12 -7.14
CA GLY A 127 8.32 12.71 -6.84
C GLY A 127 8.22 11.23 -6.46
N ASP A 128 7.10 10.60 -6.81
CA ASP A 128 6.75 9.25 -6.36
C ASP A 128 7.38 8.12 -7.19
N ILE A 129 8.39 8.45 -8.01
CA ILE A 129 8.95 7.49 -8.97
C ILE A 129 9.49 6.22 -8.32
N LEU A 130 10.08 6.30 -7.13
CA LEU A 130 10.58 5.11 -6.43
C LEU A 130 9.44 4.17 -6.04
N GLY A 131 8.33 4.73 -5.51
CA GLY A 131 7.14 3.96 -5.20
C GLY A 131 6.58 3.27 -6.44
N ASN A 132 6.46 4.00 -7.55
CA ASN A 132 6.00 3.45 -8.82
C ASN A 132 6.90 2.33 -9.36
N LEU A 133 8.23 2.49 -9.27
CA LEU A 133 9.18 1.47 -9.69
C LEU A 133 9.09 0.21 -8.81
N LEU A 134 8.89 0.37 -7.50
CA LEU A 134 8.71 -0.74 -6.57
C LEU A 134 7.44 -1.51 -6.83
N SER A 135 6.33 -0.80 -6.99
CA SER A 135 5.06 -1.42 -7.34
C SER A 135 5.19 -2.20 -8.64
N LEU A 136 5.78 -1.59 -9.68
CA LEU A 136 5.92 -2.23 -10.98
C LEU A 136 6.80 -3.48 -10.92
N PHE A 137 7.96 -3.40 -10.28
CA PHE A 137 8.84 -4.56 -10.14
C PHE A 137 8.17 -5.69 -9.35
N SER A 138 7.50 -5.35 -8.25
CA SER A 138 6.81 -6.31 -7.39
C SER A 138 5.65 -6.99 -8.12
N TYR A 139 4.89 -6.22 -8.89
CA TYR A 139 3.83 -6.71 -9.75
C TYR A 139 4.37 -7.69 -10.81
N GLU A 140 5.46 -7.35 -11.49
CA GLU A 140 6.07 -8.23 -12.51
C GLU A 140 6.63 -9.54 -11.94
N LEU A 141 7.00 -9.56 -10.66
CA LEU A 141 7.45 -10.77 -9.97
C LEU A 141 6.34 -11.46 -9.18
N ASN A 142 5.11 -11.00 -9.30
CA ASN A 142 3.92 -11.46 -8.57
C ASN A 142 4.04 -11.40 -7.04
N ALA A 143 4.94 -10.59 -6.48
CA ALA A 143 5.30 -10.56 -5.06
C ALA A 143 4.14 -10.32 -4.07
N ASN A 144 4.31 -10.77 -2.82
CA ASN A 144 3.37 -10.56 -1.71
C ASN A 144 3.29 -9.09 -1.22
N ALA A 145 4.30 -8.26 -1.46
CA ALA A 145 4.29 -6.84 -1.10
C ALA A 145 5.61 -6.19 -1.52
N TYR A 146 5.77 -4.89 -1.28
CA TYR A 146 7.08 -4.26 -1.21
C TYR A 146 7.20 -3.38 0.02
N ASP A 147 8.44 -3.22 0.48
CA ASP A 147 8.73 -2.37 1.62
C ASP A 147 10.14 -1.76 1.50
N ARG A 148 10.53 -1.01 2.52
CA ARG A 148 11.80 -0.31 2.61
C ARG A 148 12.36 -0.38 4.02
N GLN A 149 13.68 -0.49 4.12
CA GLN A 149 14.39 -0.51 5.40
C GLN A 149 15.47 0.56 5.41
N ARG A 150 15.51 1.38 6.47
CA ARG A 150 16.62 2.31 6.68
C ARG A 150 17.78 1.61 7.36
N GLN A 151 18.98 1.84 6.85
CA GLN A 151 20.26 1.48 7.46
C GLN A 151 21.18 2.69 7.34
N ASP A 152 21.47 3.34 8.46
CA ASP A 152 22.21 4.61 8.54
C ASP A 152 21.64 5.70 7.61
N ASN A 153 22.44 6.18 6.66
CA ASN A 153 22.06 7.17 5.65
C ASN A 153 21.54 6.54 4.36
N VAL A 154 21.23 5.25 4.36
CA VAL A 154 20.73 4.53 3.19
C VAL A 154 19.36 3.96 3.46
N LEU A 155 18.47 4.06 2.47
CA LEU A 155 17.19 3.39 2.44
C LEU A 155 17.25 2.28 1.40
N ILE A 156 17.03 1.05 1.84
CA ILE A 156 17.02 -0.16 1.00
C ILE A 156 15.58 -0.43 0.60
N PHE A 157 15.34 -0.69 -0.67
CA PHE A 157 14.01 -1.06 -1.15
C PHE A 157 13.99 -2.49 -1.66
N TYR A 158 12.93 -3.21 -1.33
CA TYR A 158 12.81 -4.63 -1.64
C TYR A 158 11.35 -5.04 -1.83
N THR A 159 11.17 -6.15 -2.53
CA THR A 159 9.87 -6.82 -2.69
C THR A 159 9.85 -8.09 -1.84
N LEU A 160 8.70 -8.40 -1.27
CA LEU A 160 8.46 -9.59 -0.43
C LEU A 160 7.92 -10.71 -1.33
N LEU A 161 8.69 -11.78 -1.51
CA LEU A 161 8.29 -12.96 -2.28
C LEU A 161 7.57 -13.92 -1.34
N ASP A 162 8.02 -15.16 -1.22
CA ASP A 162 7.46 -16.13 -0.29
C ASP A 162 7.61 -15.67 1.17
N ILE A 163 6.58 -15.90 1.96
CA ILE A 163 6.62 -15.66 3.41
C ILE A 163 6.39 -16.98 4.14
N THR A 164 7.29 -17.33 5.04
CA THR A 164 7.27 -18.61 5.76
C THR A 164 7.09 -18.34 7.24
N ILE A 165 6.06 -18.94 7.83
CA ILE A 165 5.70 -18.81 9.24
C ILE A 165 6.21 -20.04 9.98
N PHE A 166 6.95 -19.80 11.04
CA PHE A 166 7.50 -20.80 11.95
C PHE A 166 6.87 -20.65 13.32
N LYS A 167 6.74 -21.77 14.03
CA LYS A 167 6.40 -21.80 15.45
C LYS A 167 7.36 -22.74 16.15
N ASP A 168 8.02 -22.24 17.19
CA ASP A 168 9.00 -23.01 17.97
C ASP A 168 10.10 -23.68 17.11
N GLY A 169 10.46 -23.04 15.99
CA GLY A 169 11.47 -23.51 15.03
C GLY A 169 10.95 -24.44 13.92
N GLU A 170 9.67 -24.81 13.92
CA GLU A 170 9.06 -25.64 12.88
C GLU A 170 8.26 -24.80 11.89
N GLU A 171 8.42 -25.06 10.59
CA GLU A 171 7.60 -24.44 9.54
C GLU A 171 6.15 -24.94 9.63
N ILE A 172 5.21 -24.03 9.86
CA ILE A 172 3.79 -24.37 9.99
C ILE A 172 2.97 -23.92 8.78
N HIS A 173 3.43 -22.88 8.07
CA HIS A 173 2.71 -22.32 6.95
C HIS A 173 3.63 -21.56 6.01
N LYS A 174 3.32 -21.60 4.71
CA LYS A 174 4.06 -20.87 3.69
C LYS A 174 3.09 -20.19 2.73
N ILE A 175 3.27 -18.89 2.58
CA ILE A 175 2.47 -18.00 1.73
C ILE A 175 3.26 -17.72 0.46
N THR A 176 2.74 -18.18 -0.68
CA THR A 176 3.34 -17.92 -1.99
C THR A 176 2.81 -16.62 -2.61
N PRO A 177 3.51 -16.02 -3.59
CA PRO A 177 3.10 -14.77 -4.20
C PRO A 177 1.71 -14.86 -4.86
N ASP A 178 0.94 -13.77 -4.82
CA ASP A 178 -0.44 -13.65 -5.35
C ASP A 178 -1.52 -14.51 -4.67
N SER A 179 -1.22 -15.14 -3.53
CA SER A 179 -2.18 -16.09 -2.92
C SER A 179 -3.36 -15.45 -2.18
N TYR A 180 -3.27 -14.19 -1.77
CA TYR A 180 -4.02 -13.71 -0.61
C TYR A 180 -4.89 -12.48 -0.84
N SER A 181 -4.90 -11.88 -2.03
CA SER A 181 -5.78 -10.73 -2.32
C SER A 181 -6.58 -10.95 -3.59
N ILE A 182 -7.89 -11.11 -3.43
CA ILE A 182 -8.83 -11.29 -4.54
C ILE A 182 -9.70 -10.04 -4.60
N SER A 183 -9.52 -9.22 -5.65
CA SER A 183 -10.39 -8.08 -5.90
C SER A 183 -11.83 -8.54 -6.12
N VAL A 184 -12.78 -7.83 -5.50
CA VAL A 184 -14.21 -8.12 -5.63
C VAL A 184 -14.90 -6.95 -6.33
N GLU A 185 -15.61 -7.24 -7.42
CA GLU A 185 -16.31 -6.22 -8.22
C GLU A 185 -17.73 -5.88 -7.69
N ASN A 186 -18.05 -6.26 -6.45
CA ASN A 186 -19.35 -6.00 -5.86
C ASN A 186 -19.26 -4.79 -4.93
N PRO A 187 -19.91 -3.64 -5.21
CA PRO A 187 -19.78 -2.42 -4.41
C PRO A 187 -20.67 -2.43 -3.14
N LYS A 188 -21.22 -3.59 -2.73
CA LYS A 188 -22.18 -3.68 -1.61
C LYS A 188 -21.62 -3.02 -0.36
N TYR A 189 -20.42 -3.38 0.05
CA TYR A 189 -19.86 -2.91 1.33
C TYR A 189 -19.22 -1.53 1.18
N THR A 190 -18.71 -1.17 0.01
CA THR A 190 -18.32 0.20 -0.34
C THR A 190 -19.47 1.16 -0.13
N ASN A 191 -20.67 0.82 -0.61
CA ASN A 191 -21.83 1.67 -0.45
C ASN A 191 -22.26 1.78 1.02
N LEU A 192 -22.11 0.71 1.80
CA LEU A 192 -22.38 0.70 3.23
C LEU A 192 -21.40 1.62 3.98
N ILE A 193 -20.09 1.51 3.71
CA ILE A 193 -19.08 2.40 4.33
C ILE A 193 -19.29 3.85 3.92
N LYS A 194 -19.64 4.13 2.66
CA LYS A 194 -19.99 5.49 2.22
C LYS A 194 -21.20 6.06 2.97
N ALA A 195 -22.22 5.25 3.21
CA ALA A 195 -23.38 5.67 4.00
C ALA A 195 -22.98 5.99 5.45
N PHE A 196 -22.20 5.11 6.09
CA PHE A 196 -21.62 5.32 7.41
C PHE A 196 -20.83 6.64 7.50
N HIS A 197 -19.92 6.88 6.55
CA HIS A 197 -19.13 8.10 6.45
C HIS A 197 -19.99 9.36 6.30
N LYS A 198 -21.02 9.30 5.47
CA LYS A 198 -21.93 10.42 5.22
C LYS A 198 -22.69 10.83 6.48
N GLU A 199 -23.16 9.86 7.28
CA GLU A 199 -23.84 10.14 8.54
C GLU A 199 -22.90 10.79 9.56
N LYS A 200 -21.68 10.27 9.71
CA LYS A 200 -20.65 10.90 10.58
C LYS A 200 -20.30 12.31 10.11
N LEU A 201 -20.19 12.54 8.80
CA LEU A 201 -19.88 13.86 8.25
C LEU A 201 -20.99 14.88 8.53
N ASP A 202 -22.26 14.48 8.46
CA ASP A 202 -23.39 15.36 8.77
C ASP A 202 -23.36 15.83 10.23
N ILE A 203 -23.11 14.92 11.17
CA ILE A 203 -22.97 15.24 12.60
C ILE A 203 -21.80 16.20 12.83
N ASN A 204 -20.62 15.87 12.30
CA ASN A 204 -19.44 16.74 12.41
C ASN A 204 -19.68 18.13 11.81
N THR A 205 -20.41 18.21 10.69
CA THR A 205 -20.77 19.48 10.05
C THR A 205 -21.74 20.29 10.91
N LYS A 206 -22.75 19.65 11.52
CA LYS A 206 -23.68 20.31 12.44
C LYS A 206 -22.94 20.82 13.69
N TYR A 207 -22.10 20.00 14.31
CA TYR A 207 -21.29 20.37 15.47
C TYR A 207 -20.36 21.55 15.15
N LYS A 208 -19.57 21.46 14.07
CA LYS A 208 -18.65 22.54 13.66
C LYS A 208 -19.39 23.86 13.39
N ASN A 209 -20.59 23.79 12.83
CA ASN A 209 -21.44 24.95 12.58
C ASN A 209 -22.24 25.41 13.82
N LYS A 210 -21.93 24.87 15.01
CA LYS A 210 -22.57 25.20 16.29
C LYS A 210 -24.09 24.96 16.29
N LYS A 211 -24.55 23.98 15.50
CA LYS A 211 -25.95 23.54 15.43
C LYS A 211 -26.25 22.38 16.38
N LEU A 212 -25.23 21.75 16.94
CA LEU A 212 -25.30 20.73 17.98
C LEU A 212 -24.34 21.13 19.12
N SER A 213 -24.68 20.76 20.35
CA SER A 213 -23.73 20.82 21.47
C SER A 213 -22.67 19.73 21.31
N PHE A 214 -21.62 19.78 22.16
CA PHE A 214 -20.61 18.72 22.16
C PHE A 214 -21.22 17.38 22.58
N ASP A 215 -21.98 17.36 23.68
CA ASP A 215 -22.60 16.15 24.23
C ASP A 215 -23.58 15.54 23.21
N ASP A 216 -24.48 16.35 22.63
CA ASP A 216 -25.43 15.84 21.62
C ASP A 216 -24.71 15.30 20.37
N ALA A 217 -23.64 15.96 19.91
CA ALA A 217 -22.89 15.51 18.75
C ALA A 217 -22.11 14.23 19.02
N PHE A 218 -21.63 14.04 20.26
CA PHE A 218 -20.94 12.82 20.66
C PHE A 218 -21.93 11.66 20.80
N ASP A 219 -23.09 11.88 21.41
CA ASP A 219 -24.17 10.88 21.50
C ASP A 219 -24.64 10.47 20.09
N ASP A 220 -24.85 11.43 19.19
CA ASP A 220 -25.25 11.16 17.81
C ASP A 220 -24.18 10.35 17.05
N ILE A 221 -22.89 10.66 17.22
CA ILE A 221 -21.82 9.97 16.47
C ILE A 221 -21.58 8.55 17.01
N GLU A 222 -21.73 8.36 18.31
CA GLU A 222 -21.74 7.04 18.95
C GLU A 222 -22.89 6.18 18.42
N ASN A 223 -24.11 6.72 18.39
CA ASN A 223 -25.27 6.02 17.83
C ASN A 223 -25.06 5.59 16.37
N VAL A 224 -24.51 6.48 15.53
CA VAL A 224 -24.15 6.12 14.15
C VAL A 224 -23.10 5.01 14.13
N HIS A 225 -22.06 5.06 14.96
CA HIS A 225 -21.06 4.00 15.02
C HIS A 225 -21.67 2.64 15.38
N LEU A 226 -22.49 2.58 16.43
CA LEU A 226 -23.13 1.35 16.92
C LEU A 226 -24.13 0.74 15.91
N ASN A 227 -24.66 1.53 14.97
CA ASN A 227 -25.54 1.04 13.89
C ASN A 227 -24.80 0.25 12.80
N TYR A 228 -23.49 0.42 12.68
CA TYR A 228 -22.66 -0.17 11.62
C TYR A 228 -21.61 -1.15 12.15
N TRP A 229 -21.11 -0.96 13.37
CA TRP A 229 -20.06 -1.77 13.99
C TRP A 229 -20.60 -2.94 14.79
N LEU A 230 -20.22 -4.16 14.43
CA LEU A 230 -20.61 -5.41 15.08
C LEU A 230 -19.89 -5.62 16.41
N ASN A 231 -18.62 -5.23 16.50
CA ASN A 231 -17.82 -5.31 17.73
C ASN A 231 -17.82 -3.96 18.45
N GLU A 232 -18.19 -3.99 19.73
CA GLU A 232 -18.24 -2.81 20.62
C GLU A 232 -16.91 -2.70 21.37
N ASP A 233 -15.83 -2.44 20.63
CA ASP A 233 -14.51 -2.21 21.22
C ASP A 233 -14.28 -0.70 21.36
N ASP A 234 -14.13 -0.26 22.62
CA ASP A 234 -13.85 1.11 23.05
C ASP A 234 -12.69 1.76 22.28
N TYR A 235 -11.73 0.96 21.79
CA TYR A 235 -10.64 1.44 20.96
C TYR A 235 -11.11 2.11 19.66
N PHE A 236 -12.20 1.63 19.06
CA PHE A 236 -12.75 2.15 17.81
C PHE A 236 -13.87 3.17 18.03
N PHE A 237 -14.17 3.55 19.27
CA PHE A 237 -15.25 4.48 19.56
C PHE A 237 -15.03 5.80 18.80
N PRO A 238 -16.11 6.36 18.23
CA PRO A 238 -15.98 7.45 17.29
C PRO A 238 -15.57 8.75 17.99
N SER A 239 -14.58 9.44 17.43
CA SER A 239 -14.29 10.83 17.78
C SER A 239 -14.96 11.81 16.82
N LEU A 240 -15.42 12.95 17.32
CA LEU A 240 -15.69 14.13 16.48
C LEU A 240 -14.37 14.61 15.87
N CYS A 241 -14.33 14.79 14.55
CA CYS A 241 -13.10 15.13 13.82
C CYS A 241 -13.31 16.32 12.86
N TRP A 242 -12.32 17.22 12.82
CA TRP A 242 -12.28 18.30 11.83
C TRP A 242 -10.84 18.67 11.46
N PRO A 243 -10.46 18.73 10.16
CA PRO A 243 -11.25 18.36 8.98
C PRO A 243 -11.66 16.89 8.99
N CYS A 244 -12.88 16.62 8.51
CA CYS A 244 -13.46 15.30 8.57
C CYS A 244 -12.86 14.40 7.48
N ASN A 245 -12.24 13.30 7.87
CA ASN A 245 -11.66 12.30 6.95
C ASN A 245 -12.72 11.50 6.17
N PHE A 246 -14.00 11.70 6.49
CA PHE A 246 -15.16 11.08 5.84
C PHE A 246 -15.74 11.92 4.68
N ASP A 247 -15.18 13.10 4.37
CA ASP A 247 -15.66 13.94 3.27
C ASP A 247 -15.33 13.29 1.90
N GLU A 248 -16.37 12.95 1.14
CA GLU A 248 -16.25 12.33 -0.18
C GLU A 248 -15.39 13.12 -1.18
N LYS A 249 -15.20 14.42 -0.95
CA LYS A 249 -14.34 15.27 -1.81
C LYS A 249 -12.86 14.97 -1.67
N ILE A 250 -12.45 14.42 -0.52
CA ILE A 250 -11.07 14.06 -0.24
C ILE A 250 -10.84 12.55 -0.23
N VAL A 251 -11.90 11.76 -0.38
CA VAL A 251 -11.84 10.29 -0.43
C VAL A 251 -11.89 9.78 -1.87
N SER A 252 -10.97 8.87 -2.22
CA SER A 252 -10.86 8.27 -3.57
C SER A 252 -10.45 6.80 -3.52
N ASP A 253 -10.33 6.17 -4.70
CA ASP A 253 -9.77 4.82 -4.87
C ASP A 253 -10.45 3.70 -4.06
N TRP A 254 -11.78 3.76 -3.95
CA TRP A 254 -12.58 2.70 -3.32
C TRP A 254 -12.36 1.34 -3.99
N LYS A 255 -12.03 0.32 -3.18
CA LYS A 255 -11.85 -1.06 -3.62
C LYS A 255 -12.39 -2.02 -2.57
N GLU A 256 -12.97 -3.12 -3.03
CA GLU A 256 -13.30 -4.25 -2.18
C GLU A 256 -12.40 -5.42 -2.52
N PHE A 257 -11.95 -6.13 -1.50
CA PHE A 257 -11.14 -7.32 -1.69
C PHE A 257 -11.42 -8.36 -0.60
N LYS A 258 -11.16 -9.61 -0.94
CA LYS A 258 -11.14 -10.74 -0.02
C LYS A 258 -9.74 -11.27 0.15
N ILE A 259 -9.51 -11.88 1.30
CA ILE A 259 -8.30 -12.63 1.60
C ILE A 259 -8.65 -14.05 2.05
N ASP A 260 -7.64 -14.90 2.19
CA ASP A 260 -7.82 -16.26 2.71
C ASP A 260 -8.56 -16.24 4.06
N ASP A 261 -9.38 -17.26 4.31
CA ASP A 261 -10.37 -17.35 5.40
C ASP A 261 -11.64 -16.47 5.25
N ASN A 262 -12.01 -16.09 4.02
CA ASN A 262 -13.25 -15.34 3.72
C ASN A 262 -13.36 -13.95 4.38
N ARG A 263 -12.27 -13.43 4.94
CA ARG A 263 -12.23 -12.07 5.47
C ARG A 263 -12.38 -11.07 4.33
N TYR A 264 -13.19 -10.06 4.54
CA TYR A 264 -13.59 -9.12 3.50
C TYR A 264 -13.26 -7.70 3.92
N PHE A 265 -12.72 -6.91 2.99
CA PHE A 265 -12.26 -5.56 3.26
C PHE A 265 -12.80 -4.55 2.27
N VAL A 266 -13.08 -3.35 2.77
CA VAL A 266 -13.35 -2.14 1.98
C VAL A 266 -12.22 -1.17 2.20
N MET A 267 -11.43 -0.90 1.17
CA MET A 267 -10.29 0.03 1.21
C MET A 267 -10.59 1.30 0.44
N TYR A 268 -10.06 2.43 0.91
CA TYR A 268 -10.08 3.71 0.22
C TYR A 268 -8.85 4.54 0.59
N LYS A 269 -8.64 5.64 -0.13
CA LYS A 269 -7.63 6.64 0.20
C LYS A 269 -8.26 7.95 0.58
N THR A 270 -7.66 8.65 1.52
CA THR A 270 -8.02 10.02 1.89
C THR A 270 -6.84 10.95 1.63
N PHE A 271 -7.08 12.06 0.94
CA PHE A 271 -6.09 13.11 0.72
C PHE A 271 -6.23 14.22 1.76
N PHE A 272 -5.26 14.30 2.66
CA PHE A 272 -5.14 15.40 3.61
C PHE A 272 -4.08 16.35 3.11
N ALA A 273 -4.45 17.48 2.49
CA ALA A 273 -3.63 18.65 2.12
C ALA A 273 -2.25 18.39 1.45
N ASP A 274 -1.35 17.64 2.10
CA ASP A 274 0.01 17.29 1.71
C ASP A 274 0.27 15.77 1.63
N ARG A 275 -0.66 14.89 2.06
CA ARG A 275 -0.45 13.43 2.07
C ARG A 275 -1.69 12.62 1.73
N TYR A 276 -1.46 11.42 1.17
CA TYR A 276 -2.47 10.38 1.05
C TYR A 276 -2.32 9.39 2.20
N GLU A 277 -3.44 9.08 2.84
CA GLU A 277 -3.57 7.99 3.79
C GLU A 277 -4.48 6.92 3.18
N THR A 278 -4.22 5.65 3.50
CA THR A 278 -5.04 4.52 3.03
C THR A 278 -5.68 3.88 4.24
N TYR A 279 -6.97 3.63 4.15
CA TYR A 279 -7.78 3.06 5.21
C TYR A 279 -8.43 1.78 4.71
N ALA A 280 -8.67 0.82 5.59
CA ALA A 280 -9.44 -0.38 5.29
C ALA A 280 -10.39 -0.75 6.44
N TYR A 281 -11.67 -0.98 6.12
CA TYR A 281 -12.63 -1.58 7.06
C TYR A 281 -12.73 -3.08 6.81
N GLU A 282 -12.72 -3.86 7.89
CA GLU A 282 -13.00 -5.29 7.85
C GLU A 282 -14.49 -5.57 8.06
N ILE A 283 -15.02 -6.47 7.25
CA ILE A 283 -16.45 -6.79 7.16
C ILE A 283 -16.68 -8.26 7.50
N ASP A 284 -17.59 -8.51 8.44
CA ASP A 284 -18.12 -9.86 8.70
C ASP A 284 -19.19 -10.21 7.65
N LEU A 285 -18.89 -11.20 6.82
CA LEU A 285 -19.81 -11.67 5.78
C LEU A 285 -21.00 -12.48 6.33
N ASN A 286 -20.92 -12.98 7.56
CA ASN A 286 -22.00 -13.74 8.21
C ASN A 286 -23.01 -12.83 8.90
N ALA A 287 -22.63 -11.59 9.20
CA ALA A 287 -23.50 -10.60 9.81
C ALA A 287 -24.61 -10.16 8.82
N LYS A 288 -25.79 -9.85 9.38
CA LYS A 288 -26.98 -9.45 8.61
C LYS A 288 -27.34 -7.99 8.92
N GLY A 289 -27.86 -7.27 7.93
CA GLY A 289 -28.25 -5.87 8.07
C GLY A 289 -27.07 -4.92 7.85
N THR A 290 -27.05 -3.80 8.59
CA THR A 290 -26.04 -2.74 8.50
C THR A 290 -24.89 -2.92 9.49
N LYS A 291 -25.11 -3.62 10.61
CA LYS A 291 -24.13 -3.88 11.67
C LYS A 291 -23.20 -5.02 11.24
N VAL A 292 -22.15 -4.71 10.48
CA VAL A 292 -21.25 -5.68 9.83
C VAL A 292 -19.76 -5.34 9.91
N ILE A 293 -19.40 -4.12 10.33
CA ILE A 293 -17.99 -3.70 10.46
C ILE A 293 -17.41 -4.31 11.72
N ILE A 294 -16.24 -4.95 11.64
CA ILE A 294 -15.59 -5.59 12.79
C ILE A 294 -14.22 -4.99 13.14
N ASN A 295 -13.62 -4.22 12.22
CA ASN A 295 -12.30 -3.60 12.42
C ASN A 295 -12.05 -2.43 11.44
N GLU A 296 -11.08 -1.57 11.75
CA GLU A 296 -10.55 -0.48 10.91
C GLU A 296 -9.01 -0.46 10.98
N PHE A 297 -8.36 -0.24 9.83
CA PHE A 297 -6.91 -0.21 9.65
C PHE A 297 -6.46 1.04 8.88
#